data_AF-A0A6C0D752-F1
#
_entry.id   AF-A0A6C0D752-F1
#
_cell.length_a   1.000
_cell.length_b   1.000
_cell.length_c   1.000
_cell.angle_alpha   90.00
_cell.angle_beta   90.00
_cell.angle_gamma   90.00
#
_symmetry.space_group_name_H-M   'P 1'
#
loop_
_entity.id
_entity.type
_entity.pdbx_description
1 polymer ?
#
loop_
_entity_poly.entity_id
_entity_poly.type
_entity_poly.pdbx_seq_one_letter_code
_entity_poly.pdbx_strand_id
1 'polypeptide(L)'
;MANPKEWGPVVWKIIHTCCEHLGNNTITLLKNDELNAYKKFINQIRYVLPCKICKIHYSKHLHNHNKEIQYDELKQYAKEFFYNIHDSINKEKNIVSIPFSSLETTYGKITKEEFNKLISEFETLFQKYKLYHFILSETLRDFLKAIRNLRSSCCWI
;
A
#
# COMPACT_ATOMS: atom_id res chain seq x y z
N MET A 1 18.25 9.26 8.50
CA MET A 1 16.88 8.95 8.01
C MET A 1 16.99 8.08 6.77
N ALA A 2 16.11 7.10 6.58
CA ALA A 2 16.15 6.26 5.38
C ALA A 2 15.84 7.07 4.11
N ASN A 3 16.68 6.96 3.08
CA ASN A 3 16.49 7.64 1.80
C ASN A 3 15.26 7.06 1.05
N PRO A 4 14.20 7.85 0.79
CA PRO A 4 13.01 7.37 0.10
C PRO A 4 13.25 6.86 -1.32
N LYS A 5 14.35 7.24 -1.97
CA LYS A 5 14.70 6.72 -3.31
C LYS A 5 15.03 5.22 -3.31
N GLU A 6 15.48 4.68 -2.17
CA GLU A 6 15.85 3.26 -2.07
C GLU A 6 14.66 2.33 -1.85
N TRP A 7 13.66 2.77 -1.10
CA TRP A 7 12.54 1.92 -0.65
C TRP A 7 11.19 2.35 -1.19
N GLY A 8 11.06 3.61 -1.60
CA GLY A 8 9.81 4.17 -2.12
C GLY A 8 9.27 3.40 -3.33
N PRO A 9 10.07 3.08 -4.35
CA PRO A 9 9.58 2.35 -5.53
C PRO A 9 8.93 1.00 -5.20
N VAL A 10 9.56 0.20 -4.33
CA VAL A 10 9.02 -1.12 -3.91
C VAL A 10 7.72 -0.94 -3.12
N VAL A 11 7.67 0.02 -2.20
CA VAL A 11 6.46 0.30 -1.40
C VAL A 11 5.31 0.78 -2.28
N TRP A 12 5.56 1.72 -3.20
CA TRP A 12 4.52 2.21 -4.12
C TRP A 12 4.03 1.13 -5.06
N LYS A 13 4.92 0.27 -5.57
CA LYS A 13 4.52 -0.87 -6.40
C LYS A 13 3.61 -1.82 -5.63
N ILE A 14 3.94 -2.17 -4.39
CA ILE A 14 3.07 -3.01 -3.54
C ILE A 14 1.71 -2.35 -3.33
N ILE A 15 1.69 -1.07 -2.93
CA ILE A 15 0.46 -0.32 -2.67
C ILE A 15 -0.45 -0.29 -3.90
N HIS A 16 0.05 0.14 -5.05
CA HIS A 16 -0.76 0.26 -6.26
C HIS A 16 -1.21 -1.10 -6.79
N THR A 17 -0.36 -2.14 -6.67
CA THR A 17 -0.76 -3.51 -7.01
C THR A 17 -1.92 -4.00 -6.14
N CYS A 18 -1.85 -3.78 -4.82
CA CYS A 18 -2.97 -4.11 -3.93
C CYS A 18 -4.25 -3.43 -4.40
N CYS A 19 -4.20 -2.13 -4.70
CA CYS A 19 -5.38 -1.36 -5.07
C CYS A 19 -6.08 -1.89 -6.33
N GLU A 20 -5.33 -2.38 -7.32
CA GLU A 20 -5.92 -2.91 -8.55
C GLU A 20 -6.66 -4.24 -8.35
N HIS A 21 -6.36 -4.99 -7.29
CA HIS A 21 -6.95 -6.32 -7.03
C HIS A 21 -8.10 -6.31 -6.00
N LEU A 22 -8.45 -5.14 -5.44
CA LEU A 22 -9.56 -5.00 -4.51
C LEU A 22 -10.92 -5.05 -5.20
N GLY A 23 -11.99 -5.36 -4.46
CA GLY A 23 -13.37 -5.10 -4.89
C GLY A 23 -13.96 -6.15 -5.82
N ASN A 24 -13.29 -7.30 -5.99
CA ASN A 24 -13.69 -8.35 -6.93
C ASN A 24 -14.49 -9.50 -6.29
N ASN A 25 -14.75 -9.48 -4.97
CA ASN A 25 -15.50 -10.53 -4.28
C ASN A 25 -17.01 -10.37 -4.48
N THR A 26 -17.70 -11.50 -4.67
CA THR A 26 -19.16 -11.55 -4.82
C THR A 26 -19.88 -11.98 -3.52
N ILE A 27 -19.19 -12.70 -2.64
CA ILE A 27 -19.75 -13.23 -1.38
C ILE A 27 -19.64 -12.18 -0.27
N THR A 28 -20.74 -11.82 0.37
CA THR A 28 -20.81 -10.78 1.42
C THR A 28 -19.78 -10.97 2.54
N LEU A 29 -19.55 -12.20 3.01
CA LEU A 29 -18.54 -12.48 4.03
C LEU A 29 -17.13 -12.09 3.56
N LEU A 30 -16.77 -12.47 2.33
CA LEU A 30 -15.46 -12.14 1.74
C LEU A 30 -15.32 -10.64 1.47
N LYS A 31 -16.41 -9.96 1.09
CA LYS A 31 -16.45 -8.49 0.95
C LYS A 31 -16.05 -7.79 2.26
N ASN A 32 -16.63 -8.24 3.38
CA ASN A 32 -16.33 -7.69 4.71
C ASN A 32 -14.89 -8.00 5.14
N ASP A 33 -14.40 -9.20 4.86
CA ASP A 33 -13.02 -9.59 5.17
C ASP A 33 -12.00 -8.74 4.42
N GLU A 34 -12.23 -8.47 3.14
CA GLU A 34 -11.36 -7.62 2.32
C GLU A 34 -11.39 -6.16 2.79
N LEU A 35 -12.56 -5.60 3.11
CA LEU A 35 -12.65 -4.26 3.72
C LEU A 35 -11.84 -4.16 5.02
N ASN A 36 -11.95 -5.17 5.88
CA ASN A 36 -11.22 -5.21 7.13
C ASN A 36 -9.70 -5.37 6.91
N ALA A 37 -9.30 -6.20 5.94
CA ALA A 37 -7.90 -6.35 5.56
C ALA A 37 -7.33 -5.05 4.99
N TYR A 38 -8.08 -4.34 4.15
CA TYR A 38 -7.71 -3.04 3.61
C TYR A 38 -7.53 -2.00 4.71
N LYS A 39 -8.49 -1.88 5.64
CA LYS A 39 -8.41 -0.99 6.80
C LYS A 39 -7.17 -1.26 7.65
N LYS A 40 -6.82 -2.53 7.87
CA LYS A 40 -5.59 -2.90 8.59
C LYS A 40 -4.34 -2.50 7.79
N PHE A 41 -4.31 -2.80 6.49
CA PHE A 41 -3.19 -2.46 5.61
C PHE A 41 -2.90 -0.96 5.60
N ILE A 42 -3.91 -0.11 5.32
CA ILE A 42 -3.72 1.35 5.26
C ILE A 42 -3.24 1.93 6.60
N ASN A 43 -3.70 1.38 7.72
CA ASN A 43 -3.26 1.81 9.04
C ASN A 43 -1.82 1.40 9.33
N GLN A 44 -1.37 0.23 8.86
CA GLN A 44 -0.01 -0.24 9.13
C GLN A 44 1.07 0.54 8.35
N ILE A 45 0.73 1.13 7.20
CA ILE A 45 1.68 1.92 6.40
C ILE A 45 2.32 3.04 7.24
N ARG A 46 1.55 3.76 8.07
CA ARG A 46 2.07 4.88 8.86
C ARG A 46 3.20 4.49 9.83
N TYR A 47 3.25 3.23 10.23
CA TYR A 47 4.25 2.71 11.16
C TYR A 47 5.50 2.23 10.44
N VAL A 48 5.32 1.55 9.30
CA VAL A 48 6.42 0.86 8.59
C VAL A 48 7.31 1.79 7.76
N LEU A 49 6.87 2.99 7.40
CA LEU A 49 7.69 3.90 6.58
C LEU A 49 8.98 4.32 7.32
N PRO A 50 10.20 4.02 6.87
CA PRO A 50 11.43 4.26 7.64
C PRO A 50 11.89 5.73 7.63
N CYS A 51 11.10 6.64 7.03
CA CYS A 51 11.36 8.07 6.99
C CYS A 51 10.35 8.83 7.85
N LYS A 52 10.84 9.62 8.81
CA LYS A 52 10.00 10.40 9.75
C LYS A 52 9.05 11.37 9.02
N ILE A 53 9.54 12.08 8.01
CA ILE A 53 8.73 13.03 7.24
C ILE A 53 7.63 12.28 6.47
N CYS A 54 7.98 11.16 5.82
CA CYS A 54 6.99 10.32 5.13
C CYS A 54 5.91 9.78 6.09
N LYS A 55 6.27 9.38 7.32
CA LYS A 55 5.28 8.98 8.35
C LYS A 55 4.31 10.11 8.67
N ILE A 56 4.80 11.33 8.84
CA ILE A 56 3.97 12.51 9.17
C ILE A 56 3.03 12.83 8.00
N HIS A 57 3.56 12.91 6.78
CA HIS A 57 2.76 13.20 5.59
C HIS A 57 1.68 12.14 5.37
N TYR A 58 2.03 10.86 5.47
CA TYR A 58 1.07 9.77 5.34
C TYR A 58 0.02 9.79 6.46
N SER A 59 0.42 10.04 7.71
CA SER A 59 -0.52 10.10 8.83
C SER A 59 -1.52 11.24 8.70
N LYS A 60 -1.06 12.42 8.25
CA LYS A 60 -1.93 13.57 7.95
C LYS A 60 -2.89 13.25 6.81
N HIS A 61 -2.40 12.65 5.72
CA HIS A 61 -3.23 12.24 4.60
C HIS A 61 -4.29 11.23 5.02
N LEU A 62 -3.90 10.20 5.76
CA LEU A 62 -4.79 9.18 6.29
C LEU A 62 -5.86 9.80 7.20
N HIS A 63 -5.48 10.69 8.11
CA HIS A 63 -6.44 11.38 8.99
C HIS A 63 -7.48 12.19 8.20
N ASN A 64 -7.03 12.96 7.20
CA ASN A 64 -7.89 13.86 6.43
C ASN A 64 -8.84 13.13 5.47
N HIS A 65 -8.53 11.89 5.09
CA HIS A 65 -9.31 11.12 4.12
C HIS A 65 -9.97 9.89 4.73
N ASN A 66 -9.87 9.68 6.05
CA ASN A 66 -10.49 8.54 6.71
C ASN A 66 -12.02 8.69 6.69
N LYS A 67 -12.67 7.98 5.77
CA LYS A 67 -14.13 7.89 5.68
C LYS A 67 -14.59 6.44 5.67
N GLU A 68 -15.86 6.23 6.00
CA GLU A 68 -16.50 4.94 5.77
C GLU A 68 -16.68 4.72 4.26
N ILE A 69 -16.41 3.49 3.81
CA ILE A 69 -16.36 3.13 2.39
C ILE A 69 -17.22 1.89 2.20
N GLN A 70 -18.13 1.92 1.23
CA GLN A 70 -18.89 0.75 0.82
C GLN A 70 -18.01 -0.17 -0.03
N TYR A 71 -18.25 -1.49 0.04
CA TYR A 71 -17.41 -2.45 -0.66
C TYR A 71 -17.29 -2.18 -2.16
N ASP A 72 -18.41 -1.83 -2.80
CA ASP A 72 -18.47 -1.62 -4.25
C ASP A 72 -17.69 -0.37 -4.70
N GLU A 73 -17.33 0.53 -3.77
CA GLU A 73 -16.50 1.72 -4.01
C GLU A 73 -15.02 1.49 -3.64
N LEU A 74 -14.69 0.37 -3.00
CA LEU A 74 -13.40 0.13 -2.35
C LEU A 74 -12.21 0.28 -3.31
N LYS A 75 -12.30 -0.33 -4.50
CA LYS A 75 -11.22 -0.28 -5.51
C LYS A 75 -10.96 1.15 -5.96
N GLN A 76 -12.00 1.87 -6.38
CA GLN A 76 -11.88 3.23 -6.86
C GLN A 76 -11.34 4.16 -5.76
N TYR A 77 -11.92 4.06 -4.57
CA TYR A 77 -11.46 4.82 -3.41
C TYR A 77 -9.98 4.56 -3.09
N ALA A 78 -9.55 3.29 -3.07
CA ALA A 78 -8.16 2.95 -2.77
C ALA A 78 -7.19 3.51 -3.82
N LYS A 79 -7.52 3.39 -5.11
CA LYS A 79 -6.73 3.95 -6.22
C LYS A 79 -6.59 5.46 -6.07
N GLU A 80 -7.69 6.18 -5.87
CA GLU A 80 -7.67 7.63 -5.68
C GLU A 80 -6.89 8.05 -4.44
N PHE A 81 -7.13 7.38 -3.30
CA PHE A 81 -6.47 7.69 -2.03
C PHE A 81 -4.95 7.64 -2.17
N PHE A 82 -4.41 6.57 -2.76
CA PHE A 82 -2.97 6.39 -2.90
C PHE A 82 -2.38 7.17 -4.07
N TYR A 83 -3.13 7.38 -5.16
CA TYR A 83 -2.70 8.26 -6.24
C TYR A 83 -2.53 9.69 -5.75
N ASN A 84 -3.51 10.23 -5.02
CA ASN A 84 -3.50 11.64 -4.59
C ASN A 84 -2.30 11.95 -3.67
N ILE A 85 -1.97 11.06 -2.73
CA ILE A 85 -0.78 11.26 -1.90
C ILE A 85 0.52 11.07 -2.69
N HIS A 86 0.58 10.10 -3.61
CA HIS A 86 1.76 9.88 -4.43
C HIS A 86 2.02 11.07 -5.36
N ASP A 87 0.97 11.60 -5.98
CA ASP A 87 1.00 12.76 -6.85
C ASP A 87 1.37 14.04 -6.10
N SER A 88 0.82 14.24 -4.90
CA SER A 88 1.22 15.35 -4.02
C SER A 88 2.72 15.33 -3.70
N ILE A 89 3.27 14.16 -3.36
CA ILE A 89 4.70 13.97 -3.10
C ILE A 89 5.53 14.18 -4.38
N ASN A 90 5.04 13.74 -5.54
CA ASN A 90 5.74 13.92 -6.81
C ASN A 90 5.78 15.39 -7.22
N LYS A 91 4.68 16.14 -7.07
CA LYS A 91 4.62 17.58 -7.29
C LYS A 91 5.60 18.34 -6.40
N GLU A 92 5.67 18.01 -5.10
CA GLU A 92 6.65 18.58 -4.16
C GLU A 92 8.10 18.34 -4.63
N LYS A 93 8.35 17.22 -5.31
CA LYS A 93 9.67 16.82 -5.82
C LYS A 93 9.92 17.20 -7.28
N ASN A 94 8.99 17.87 -7.95
CA ASN A 94 9.02 18.15 -9.39
C ASN A 94 9.22 16.87 -10.25
N ILE A 95 8.59 15.77 -9.83
CA ILE A 95 8.54 14.50 -10.57
C ILE A 95 7.19 14.45 -11.30
N VAL A 96 7.19 14.04 -12.56
CA VAL A 96 5.95 13.82 -13.33
C VAL A 96 5.33 12.51 -12.89
N SER A 97 4.11 12.56 -12.35
CA SER A 97 3.31 11.38 -12.05
C SER A 97 2.85 10.68 -13.33
N ILE A 98 2.78 9.35 -13.30
CA ILE A 98 2.03 8.62 -14.34
C ILE A 98 0.56 9.03 -14.31
N PRO A 99 -0.16 9.06 -15.44
CA PRO A 99 -1.58 9.37 -15.44
C PRO A 99 -2.38 8.36 -14.62
N PHE A 100 -3.43 8.83 -13.92
CA PHE A 100 -4.33 7.96 -13.17
C PHE A 100 -4.93 6.83 -14.04
N SER A 101 -5.25 7.14 -15.30
CA SER A 101 -5.77 6.17 -16.28
C SER A 101 -4.79 5.05 -16.62
N SER A 102 -3.49 5.23 -16.36
CA SER A 102 -2.45 4.24 -16.64
C SER A 102 -2.19 3.27 -15.48
N LEU A 103 -2.79 3.49 -14.31
CA LEU A 103 -2.57 2.66 -13.11
C LEU A 103 -2.87 1.18 -13.37
N GLU A 104 -4.02 0.89 -13.99
CA GLU A 104 -4.44 -0.49 -14.27
C GLU A 104 -3.47 -1.19 -15.22
N THR A 105 -3.06 -0.52 -16.29
CA THR A 105 -2.09 -1.08 -17.24
C THR A 105 -0.71 -1.29 -16.64
N THR A 106 -0.36 -0.52 -15.60
CA THR A 106 0.95 -0.55 -14.94
C THR A 106 1.02 -1.59 -13.83
N TYR A 107 -0.04 -1.71 -13.03
CA TYR A 107 -0.05 -2.50 -11.79
C TYR A 107 -1.06 -3.65 -11.77
N GLY A 108 -2.08 -3.61 -12.63
CA GLY A 108 -3.17 -4.61 -12.66
C GLY A 108 -2.79 -5.94 -13.31
N LYS A 109 -1.66 -6.01 -14.03
CA LYS A 109 -1.17 -7.25 -14.68
C LYS A 109 -0.27 -8.10 -13.79
N ILE A 110 0.02 -7.65 -12.57
CA ILE A 110 0.94 -8.34 -11.66
C ILE A 110 0.24 -9.58 -11.11
N THR A 111 0.81 -10.77 -11.35
CA THR A 111 0.21 -12.01 -10.85
C THR A 111 0.40 -12.16 -9.34
N LYS A 112 -0.34 -13.11 -8.74
CA LYS A 112 -0.19 -13.45 -7.32
C LYS A 112 1.24 -13.90 -6.98
N GLU A 113 1.88 -14.66 -7.86
CA GLU A 113 3.26 -15.15 -7.71
C GLU A 113 4.26 -13.99 -7.78
N GLU A 114 4.08 -13.09 -8.73
CA GLU A 114 4.91 -11.88 -8.85
C GLU A 114 4.74 -10.98 -7.64
N PHE A 115 3.51 -10.83 -7.14
CA PHE A 115 3.25 -10.07 -5.93
C PHE A 115 3.90 -10.69 -4.68
N ASN A 116 3.93 -12.03 -4.59
CA ASN A 116 4.67 -12.71 -3.52
C ASN A 116 6.17 -12.41 -3.56
N LYS A 117 6.76 -12.38 -4.75
CA LYS A 117 8.17 -11.99 -4.94
C LYS A 117 8.39 -10.55 -4.48
N LEU A 118 7.47 -9.62 -4.79
CA LEU A 118 7.54 -8.23 -4.32
C LEU A 118 7.48 -8.13 -2.79
N ILE A 119 6.64 -8.92 -2.12
CA ILE A 119 6.59 -8.97 -0.65
C ILE A 119 7.94 -9.46 -0.08
N SER A 120 8.54 -10.49 -0.69
CA SER A 120 9.86 -11.01 -0.28
C SER A 120 10.99 -10.00 -0.50
N GLU A 121 10.96 -9.26 -1.61
CA GLU A 121 11.89 -8.17 -1.90
C GLU A 121 11.76 -7.06 -0.86
N PHE A 122 10.52 -6.63 -0.57
CA PHE A 122 10.23 -5.66 0.48
C PHE A 122 10.74 -6.13 1.84
N GLU A 123 10.47 -7.38 2.22
CA GLU A 123 10.89 -7.92 3.51
C GLU A 123 12.43 -7.88 3.64
N THR A 124 13.14 -8.34 2.61
CA THR A 124 14.60 -8.30 2.55
C THR A 124 15.13 -6.88 2.67
N LEU A 125 14.57 -5.95 1.90
CA LEU A 125 14.95 -4.54 1.92
C LEU A 125 14.72 -3.92 3.30
N PHE A 126 13.62 -4.25 3.97
CA PHE A 126 13.24 -3.65 5.24
C PHE A 126 13.94 -4.26 6.46
N GLN A 127 14.57 -5.44 6.34
CA GLN A 127 15.45 -5.97 7.40
C GLN A 127 16.56 -4.96 7.74
N LYS A 128 17.15 -4.26 6.76
CA LYS A 128 18.20 -3.27 7.03
C LYS A 128 17.68 -2.09 7.85
N TYR A 129 16.45 -1.64 7.60
CA TYR A 129 15.86 -0.51 8.33
C TYR A 129 15.42 -0.90 9.75
N LYS A 130 15.11 -2.19 9.97
CA LYS A 130 14.97 -2.77 11.31
C LYS A 130 16.32 -2.77 12.05
N LEU A 131 17.40 -3.21 11.40
CA LEU A 131 18.75 -3.24 12.00
C LEU A 131 19.25 -1.83 12.35
N TYR A 132 18.96 -0.83 11.52
CA TYR A 132 19.27 0.57 11.80
C TYR A 132 18.28 1.27 12.74
N HIS A 133 17.35 0.52 13.34
CA HIS A 133 16.34 1.03 14.29
C HIS A 133 15.44 2.15 13.73
N PHE A 134 15.25 2.21 12.41
CA PHE A 134 14.29 3.13 11.80
C PHE A 134 12.84 2.62 11.90
N ILE A 135 12.68 1.30 12.07
CA ILE A 135 11.41 0.62 12.33
C ILE A 135 11.60 -0.46 13.40
N LEU A 136 10.53 -0.77 14.12
CA LEU A 136 10.52 -1.84 15.11
C LEU A 136 10.26 -3.20 14.43
N SER A 137 10.67 -4.29 15.08
CA SER A 137 10.53 -5.64 14.51
C SER A 137 9.08 -6.07 14.38
N GLU A 138 8.27 -5.73 15.38
CA GLU A 138 6.83 -5.90 15.43
C GLU A 138 6.14 -5.10 14.33
N THR A 139 6.57 -3.87 14.06
CA THR A 139 6.02 -3.04 12.98
C THR A 139 6.21 -3.71 11.62
N LEU A 140 7.41 -4.24 11.33
CA LEU A 140 7.66 -4.96 10.08
C LEU A 140 6.80 -6.22 10.00
N ARG A 141 6.73 -7.00 11.09
CA ARG A 141 5.94 -8.23 11.17
C ARG A 141 4.45 -7.96 10.93
N ASP A 142 3.90 -6.92 11.55
CA ASP A 142 2.48 -6.60 11.48
C ASP A 142 2.11 -6.04 10.10
N PHE A 143 2.99 -5.26 9.48
CA PHE A 143 2.79 -4.81 8.11
C PHE A 143 2.81 -6.00 7.11
N LEU A 144 3.76 -6.93 7.25
CA LEU A 144 3.82 -8.13 6.42
C LEU A 144 2.57 -9.01 6.59
N LYS A 145 2.07 -9.17 7.82
CA LYS A 145 0.79 -9.84 8.08
C LYS A 145 -0.37 -9.12 7.40
N ALA A 146 -0.43 -7.78 7.51
CA ALA A 146 -1.49 -6.99 6.90
C ALA A 146 -1.51 -7.13 5.37
N ILE A 147 -0.35 -7.04 4.69
CA ILE A 147 -0.27 -7.26 3.23
C ILE A 147 -0.67 -8.69 2.87
N ARG A 148 -0.17 -9.71 3.58
CA ARG A 148 -0.49 -11.12 3.29
C ARG A 148 -1.97 -11.42 3.48
N ASN A 149 -2.62 -10.80 4.46
CA ASN A 149 -4.06 -10.91 4.67
C ASN A 149 -4.83 -10.23 3.53
N LEU A 150 -4.46 -8.99 3.16
CA LEU A 150 -5.10 -8.27 2.06
C LEU A 150 -4.97 -9.03 0.74
N ARG A 151 -3.77 -9.52 0.43
CA ARG A 151 -3.52 -10.38 -0.73
C ARG A 151 -4.43 -11.60 -0.74
N SER A 152 -4.61 -12.25 0.41
CA SER A 152 -5.43 -13.48 0.51
C SER A 152 -6.92 -13.19 0.44
N SER A 153 -7.37 -11.97 0.76
CA SER A 153 -8.77 -11.55 0.60
C SER A 153 -9.11 -11.05 -0.81
N CYS A 154 -8.11 -10.67 -1.60
CA CYS A 154 -8.31 -10.25 -3.00
C CYS A 154 -8.59 -11.45 -3.91
N CYS A 155 -9.47 -11.26 -4.89
CA CYS A 155 -9.62 -12.18 -6.01
C CYS A 155 -8.61 -11.80 -7.11
N TRP A 156 -7.62 -12.65 -7.34
CA TRP A 156 -6.62 -12.52 -8.40
C TRP A 156 -7.21 -13.18 -9.65
N ILE A 157 -7.73 -12.38 -10.57
CA ILE A 157 -8.38 -12.82 -11.82
C ILE A 157 -7.35 -12.79 -12.94
#